data_AF-A0A965QC63-F1
#
_entry.id   AF-A0A965QC63-F1
#
_cell.length_a   1.000
_cell.length_b   1.000
_cell.length_c   1.000
_cell.angle_alpha   90.00
_cell.angle_beta   90.00
_cell.angle_gamma   90.00
#
_symmetry.space_group_name_H-M   'P 1'
#
loop_
_entity.id
_entity.type
_entity.pdbx_description
1 polymer ?
#
loop_
_entity_poly.entity_id
_entity_poly.type
_entity_poly.pdbx_seq_one_letter_code
_entity_poly.pdbx_strand_id
1 'polypeptide(L)'
;MEKYNLVHLSTGDIFRANIKMQSELGVLAKSYMDQGLLVPDSVTIEMLRSELTKKQEVSGFIFDGFPRTNAQAAALDEVLLTFKTSITMMAALEVEEEELKRRLLNRSTTSGRADDGDISIIENRISVYNKETAPVKIYYQNQNKFISINGLGTIDEITTRFVDYVKIHCASGKGGAGSTHFRREKYIPKGGPDGGDGGRGGHIILRGNKQLWTLLHLKFKKHIKAEHGAHGAGNLKTGSQGSDVYIDVPLGTLARDAETNEIEFEITEEGEERIIQPGGRGGWGNNQFKSPTNQAPRYAQPGEDAREGWKILELKILADVGLVGFPNAGKSTLLSVISAAKPEIGAYPFTTIRPNLGIVSYRDHRSFVMADIPGIIEGAHTGKGLGLRFLRHIERNSLLLFMIPADSDDIKKEFNILLNELKQFNPELVHKERLLAITKSDMLDEELTAALKKDLPKIPYIFISSVAQKGITELKDMIWKHLNNDELA
;
A
#
# COMPACT_ATOMS: atom_id res chain seq x y z
N MET A 1 -13.61 15.80 6.30
CA MET A 1 -13.46 16.50 7.60
C MET A 1 -14.65 16.21 8.50
N GLU A 2 -15.88 16.56 8.11
CA GLU A 2 -17.11 16.30 8.89
C GLU A 2 -17.32 14.81 9.24
N LYS A 3 -17.18 13.91 8.26
CA LYS A 3 -17.30 12.45 8.46
C LYS A 3 -16.42 11.87 9.58
N TYR A 4 -15.27 12.51 9.86
CA TYR A 4 -14.27 12.00 10.79
C TYR A 4 -14.08 12.91 12.02
N ASN A 5 -14.94 13.92 12.19
CA ASN A 5 -14.80 14.96 13.21
C ASN A 5 -13.37 15.55 13.28
N LEU A 6 -12.78 15.79 12.10
CA LEU A 6 -11.44 16.38 11.96
C LEU A 6 -11.54 17.85 11.58
N VAL A 7 -10.61 18.66 12.09
CA VAL A 7 -10.49 20.07 11.74
C VAL A 7 -9.34 20.27 10.76
N HIS A 8 -9.62 20.94 9.65
CA HIS A 8 -8.59 21.38 8.71
C HIS A 8 -8.11 22.76 9.16
N LEU A 9 -6.80 22.91 9.33
CA LEU A 9 -6.14 24.16 9.68
C LEU A 9 -5.12 24.49 8.60
N SER A 10 -5.47 25.42 7.70
CA SER A 10 -4.56 25.97 6.71
C SER A 10 -4.06 27.34 7.16
N THR A 11 -2.74 27.57 7.11
CA THR A 11 -2.16 28.89 7.44
C THR A 11 -2.75 30.01 6.59
N GLY A 12 -3.02 29.74 5.32
CA GLY A 12 -3.62 30.72 4.41
C GLY A 12 -5.04 31.12 4.82
N ASP A 13 -5.85 30.19 5.33
CA ASP A 13 -7.21 30.49 5.80
C ASP A 13 -7.19 31.23 7.13
N ILE A 14 -6.29 30.87 8.03
CA ILE A 14 -6.10 31.54 9.32
C ILE A 14 -5.71 33.00 9.11
N PHE A 15 -4.76 33.29 8.21
CA PHE A 15 -4.37 34.66 7.87
C PHE A 15 -5.53 35.44 7.26
N ARG A 16 -6.22 34.89 6.25
CA ARG A 16 -7.37 35.57 5.61
C ARG A 16 -8.49 35.87 6.60
N ALA A 17 -8.80 34.94 7.51
CA ALA A 17 -9.82 35.13 8.53
C ALA A 17 -9.45 36.28 9.49
N ASN A 18 -8.20 36.30 9.98
CA ASN A 18 -7.70 37.35 10.87
C ASN A 18 -7.65 38.73 10.18
N ILE A 19 -7.24 38.80 8.92
CA ILE A 19 -7.25 40.02 8.11
C ILE A 19 -8.67 40.55 7.92
N LYS A 20 -9.63 39.66 7.61
CA LYS A 20 -11.05 40.02 7.44
C LYS A 20 -11.67 40.54 8.74
N MET A 21 -11.25 39.98 9.88
CA MET A 21 -11.68 40.41 11.22
C MET A 21 -10.95 41.65 11.74
N GLN A 22 -9.95 42.16 11.01
CA GLN A 22 -9.09 43.27 11.45
C GLN A 22 -8.47 43.05 12.84
N SER A 23 -8.11 41.80 13.18
CA SER A 23 -7.41 41.53 14.44
C SER A 23 -6.02 42.18 14.44
N GLU A 24 -5.47 42.49 15.61
CA GLU A 24 -4.12 43.09 15.74
C GLU A 24 -3.07 42.26 14.99
N LEU A 25 -3.09 40.94 15.19
CA LEU A 25 -2.23 39.99 14.48
C LEU A 25 -2.55 39.97 12.96
N GLY A 26 -3.82 40.10 12.56
CA GLY A 26 -4.24 40.13 11.16
C GLY A 26 -3.71 41.34 10.40
N VAL A 27 -3.73 42.53 11.02
CA VAL A 27 -3.16 43.75 10.47
C VAL A 27 -1.65 43.61 10.28
N LEU A 28 -0.96 43.04 11.28
CA LEU A 28 0.48 42.77 11.21
C LEU A 28 0.83 41.74 10.13
N ALA A 29 0.08 40.64 10.02
CA ALA A 29 0.30 39.64 8.97
C ALA A 29 0.09 40.22 7.57
N LYS A 30 -0.92 41.08 7.39
CA LYS A 30 -1.19 41.76 6.12
C LYS A 30 0.01 42.60 5.65
N SER A 31 0.69 43.33 6.54
CA SER A 31 1.82 44.17 6.15
C SER A 31 3.00 43.37 5.58
N TYR A 32 3.23 42.14 6.06
CA TYR A 32 4.26 41.25 5.51
C TYR A 32 3.81 40.60 4.18
N MET A 33 2.55 40.17 4.12
CA MET A 33 1.99 39.52 2.91
C MET A 33 1.93 40.47 1.71
N ASP A 34 1.51 41.73 1.92
CA ASP A 34 1.46 42.75 0.88
C ASP A 34 2.87 43.08 0.31
N GLN A 35 3.92 42.80 1.07
CA GLN A 35 5.33 42.97 0.66
C GLN A 35 5.94 41.67 0.08
N GLY A 36 5.18 40.58 0.00
CA GLY A 36 5.68 39.27 -0.44
C GLY A 36 6.63 38.58 0.55
N LEU A 37 6.68 39.06 1.80
CA LEU A 37 7.54 38.50 2.86
C LEU A 37 6.81 37.40 3.64
N LEU A 38 7.59 36.48 4.22
CA LEU A 38 7.05 35.50 5.16
C LEU A 38 6.64 36.20 6.46
N VAL A 39 5.43 35.88 6.94
CA VAL A 39 4.95 36.33 8.24
C VAL A 39 5.84 35.70 9.33
N PRO A 40 6.31 36.46 10.33
CA PRO A 40 7.15 35.93 11.40
C PRO A 40 6.53 34.71 12.11
N ASP A 41 7.39 33.78 12.53
CA ASP A 41 6.98 32.53 13.19
C ASP A 41 6.16 32.80 14.45
N SER A 42 6.55 33.79 15.26
CA SER A 42 5.84 34.17 16.50
C SER A 42 4.38 34.54 16.26
N VAL A 43 4.11 35.36 15.24
CA VAL A 43 2.76 35.80 14.84
C VAL A 43 1.96 34.60 14.32
N THR A 44 2.58 33.74 13.52
CA THR A 44 1.94 32.56 12.92
C THR A 44 1.53 31.54 14.00
N ILE A 45 2.42 31.28 14.95
CA ILE A 45 2.19 30.35 16.07
C ILE A 45 1.07 30.86 16.97
N GLU A 46 1.05 32.16 17.26
CA GLU A 46 0.03 32.76 18.13
C GLU A 46 -1.37 32.70 17.50
N MET A 47 -1.48 32.99 16.20
CA MET A 47 -2.74 32.81 15.47
C MET A 47 -3.20 31.36 15.45
N LEU A 48 -2.28 30.40 15.28
CA LEU A 48 -2.61 28.97 15.30
C LEU A 48 -3.09 28.53 16.68
N ARG A 49 -2.43 28.99 17.76
CA ARG A 49 -2.82 28.70 19.14
C ARG A 49 -4.24 29.21 19.43
N SER A 50 -4.58 30.42 18.98
CA SER A 50 -5.93 30.97 19.11
C SER A 50 -6.99 30.09 18.44
N GLU A 51 -6.71 29.58 17.23
CA GLU A 51 -7.64 28.69 16.51
C GLU A 51 -7.76 27.30 17.13
N LEU A 52 -6.67 26.72 17.63
CA LEU A 52 -6.69 25.45 18.34
C LEU A 52 -7.54 25.54 19.62
N THR A 53 -7.43 26.66 20.36
CA THR A 53 -8.16 26.86 21.62
C THR A 53 -9.68 26.92 21.44
N LYS A 54 -10.16 27.40 20.28
CA LYS A 54 -11.58 27.49 19.94
C LYS A 54 -12.22 26.12 19.67
N LYS A 55 -11.44 25.05 19.48
CA LYS A 55 -11.93 23.76 18.97
C LYS A 55 -11.52 22.61 19.89
N GLN A 56 -12.24 22.46 21.00
CA GLN A 56 -11.93 21.50 22.07
C GLN A 56 -12.58 20.12 21.92
N GLU A 57 -13.62 19.97 21.08
CA GLU A 57 -14.37 18.69 20.90
C GLU A 57 -14.11 18.04 19.53
N VAL A 58 -12.85 17.83 19.17
CA VAL A 58 -12.49 17.31 17.84
C VAL A 58 -11.63 16.06 17.94
N SER A 59 -11.82 15.13 17.00
CA SER A 59 -11.11 13.85 16.98
C SER A 59 -9.68 13.97 16.43
N GLY A 60 -9.32 15.12 15.86
CA GLY A 60 -7.97 15.40 15.38
C GLY A 60 -7.89 16.62 14.47
N PHE A 61 -6.66 16.99 14.11
CA PHE A 61 -6.35 18.14 13.26
C PHE A 61 -5.58 17.70 12.01
N ILE A 62 -5.85 18.35 10.89
CA ILE A 62 -5.03 18.27 9.67
C ILE A 62 -4.43 19.65 9.45
N PHE A 63 -3.12 19.75 9.58
CA PHE A 63 -2.37 20.97 9.29
C PHE A 63 -1.98 20.98 7.81
N ASP A 64 -2.31 22.07 7.12
CA ASP A 64 -2.01 22.26 5.70
C ASP A 64 -1.14 23.51 5.53
N GLY A 65 0.04 23.31 4.93
CA GLY A 65 1.02 24.36 4.73
C GLY A 65 1.68 24.87 6.02
N PHE A 66 1.68 24.07 7.09
CA PHE A 66 2.35 24.30 8.38
C PHE A 66 2.71 22.96 9.04
N PRO A 67 3.85 22.84 9.74
CA PRO A 67 4.93 23.83 9.89
C PRO A 67 5.77 23.99 8.61
N ARG A 68 6.34 25.18 8.41
CA ARG A 68 7.21 25.53 7.28
C ARG A 68 8.69 25.67 7.64
N THR A 69 9.02 25.72 8.93
CA THR A 69 10.39 25.78 9.45
C THR A 69 10.53 24.81 10.63
N ASN A 70 11.76 24.42 10.97
CA ASN A 70 12.01 23.57 12.14
C ASN A 70 11.61 24.27 13.46
N ALA A 71 11.74 25.60 13.52
CA ALA A 71 11.29 26.39 14.66
C ALA A 71 9.76 26.32 14.83
N GLN A 72 9.02 26.44 13.73
CA GLN A 72 7.55 26.23 13.74
C GLN A 72 7.18 24.81 14.14
N ALA A 73 7.92 23.79 13.69
CA ALA A 73 7.66 22.40 14.06
C ALA A 73 7.84 22.16 15.57
N ALA A 74 8.94 22.63 16.16
CA ALA A 74 9.17 22.56 17.60
C ALA A 74 8.10 23.31 18.39
N ALA A 75 7.73 24.53 17.96
CA ALA A 75 6.69 25.30 18.61
C ALA A 75 5.30 24.67 18.49
N LEU A 76 4.99 24.02 17.37
CA LEU A 76 3.75 23.26 17.21
C LEU A 76 3.67 22.12 18.21
N ASP A 77 4.76 21.37 18.36
CA ASP A 77 4.82 20.26 19.31
C ASP A 77 4.60 20.77 20.75
N GLU A 78 5.20 21.91 21.15
CA GLU A 78 4.94 22.56 22.44
C GLU A 78 3.47 22.97 22.62
N VAL A 79 2.86 23.56 21.61
CA VAL A 79 1.44 23.95 21.67
C VAL A 79 0.57 22.71 21.81
N LEU A 80 0.80 21.65 21.02
CA LEU A 80 0.01 20.43 21.08
C LEU A 80 0.15 19.69 22.42
N LEU A 81 1.30 19.77 23.08
CA LEU A 81 1.50 19.24 24.43
C LEU A 81 0.54 19.87 25.45
N THR A 82 0.22 21.16 25.33
CA THR A 82 -0.77 21.82 26.21
C THR A 82 -2.18 21.24 26.04
N PHE A 83 -2.48 20.68 24.87
CA PHE A 83 -3.73 19.96 24.57
C PHE A 83 -3.61 18.44 24.78
N LYS A 84 -2.52 17.96 25.42
CA LYS A 84 -2.22 16.53 25.64
C LYS A 84 -2.24 15.70 24.35
N THR A 85 -1.84 16.30 23.22
CA THR A 85 -1.74 15.63 21.93
C THR A 85 -0.38 15.86 21.29
N SER A 86 -0.11 15.20 20.17
CA SER A 86 1.13 15.40 19.41
C SER A 86 0.90 15.15 17.92
N ILE A 87 1.81 15.64 17.07
CA ILE A 87 1.82 15.22 15.67
C ILE A 87 2.03 13.72 15.61
N THR A 88 1.06 13.02 15.00
CA THR A 88 1.10 11.57 14.78
C THR A 88 1.82 11.21 13.49
N MET A 89 1.67 12.03 12.45
CA MET A 89 2.25 11.79 11.13
C MET A 89 2.28 13.06 10.29
N MET A 90 3.38 13.28 9.58
CA MET A 90 3.53 14.26 8.51
C MET A 90 3.47 13.53 7.17
N ALA A 91 2.51 13.90 6.32
CA ALA A 91 2.42 13.41 4.96
C ALA A 91 2.98 14.44 3.97
N ALA A 92 4.06 14.10 3.28
CA ALA A 92 4.64 14.92 2.23
C ALA A 92 4.20 14.43 0.86
N LEU A 93 3.48 15.27 0.11
CA LEU A 93 3.18 15.02 -1.30
C LEU A 93 4.39 15.47 -2.13
N GLU A 94 5.13 14.51 -2.68
CA GLU A 94 6.31 14.76 -3.49
C GLU A 94 5.94 14.80 -4.97
N VAL A 95 6.26 15.93 -5.60
CA VAL A 95 5.95 16.21 -7.00
C VAL A 95 7.21 16.80 -7.61
N GLU A 96 7.54 16.40 -8.84
CA GLU A 96 8.68 16.97 -9.55
C GLU A 96 8.48 18.46 -9.83
N GLU A 97 9.58 19.21 -9.84
CA GLU A 97 9.56 20.67 -9.96
C GLU A 97 8.83 21.15 -11.22
N GLU A 98 9.04 20.46 -12.35
CA GLU A 98 8.39 20.79 -13.62
C GLU A 98 6.88 20.60 -13.57
N GLU A 99 6.39 19.54 -12.93
CA GLU A 99 4.95 19.32 -12.75
C GLU A 99 4.37 20.29 -11.69
N LEU A 100 5.13 20.65 -10.66
CA LEU A 100 4.74 21.71 -9.71
C LEU A 100 4.55 23.04 -10.42
N LYS A 101 5.52 23.45 -11.25
CA LYS A 101 5.44 24.66 -12.08
C LYS A 101 4.21 24.62 -12.98
N ARG A 102 4.00 23.51 -13.70
CA ARG A 102 2.83 23.32 -14.57
C ARG A 102 1.50 23.44 -13.82
N ARG A 103 1.39 22.81 -12.64
CA ARG A 103 0.19 22.86 -11.79
C ARG A 103 -0.07 24.25 -11.22
N LEU A 104 0.97 24.94 -10.78
CA LEU A 104 0.87 26.31 -10.27
C LEU A 104 0.44 27.28 -11.37
N LEU A 105 1.02 27.16 -12.58
CA LEU A 105 0.61 27.92 -13.75
C LEU A 105 -0.86 27.65 -14.13
N ASN A 106 -1.31 26.39 -14.14
CA ASN A 106 -2.71 26.04 -14.40
C ASN A 106 -3.69 26.47 -13.30
N ARG A 107 -3.18 26.71 -12.08
CA ARG A 107 -4.00 27.20 -10.96
C ARG A 107 -4.29 28.70 -11.10
N SER A 108 -3.45 29.44 -11.82
CA SER A 108 -3.66 30.86 -12.14
C SER A 108 -4.90 31.10 -13.01
N THR A 109 -5.18 30.19 -13.95
CA THR A 109 -6.32 30.29 -14.89
C THR A 109 -7.66 29.88 -14.28
N THR A 110 -7.66 29.11 -13.19
CA THR A 110 -8.86 28.47 -12.63
C THR A 110 -9.31 28.99 -11.27
N SER A 111 -8.46 29.69 -10.50
CA SER A 111 -8.74 30.01 -9.09
C SER A 111 -8.68 31.50 -8.68
N GLY A 112 -8.54 32.43 -9.63
CA GLY A 112 -8.71 33.87 -9.37
C GLY A 112 -7.68 34.49 -8.41
N ARG A 113 -6.46 33.96 -8.36
CA ARG A 113 -5.32 34.62 -7.69
C ARG A 113 -4.50 35.37 -8.73
N ALA A 114 -4.43 36.70 -8.61
CA ALA A 114 -3.77 37.58 -9.57
C ALA A 114 -2.22 37.46 -9.56
N ASP A 115 -1.64 36.84 -8.53
CA ASP A 115 -0.18 36.87 -8.30
C ASP A 115 0.58 35.65 -8.87
N ASP A 116 -0.10 34.70 -9.50
CA ASP A 116 0.47 33.39 -9.92
C ASP A 116 0.70 33.28 -11.45
N GLY A 117 0.66 34.40 -12.19
CA GLY A 117 0.95 34.45 -13.63
C GLY A 117 2.42 34.63 -14.00
N ASP A 118 3.30 34.84 -13.01
CA ASP A 118 4.71 35.15 -13.21
C ASP A 118 5.60 33.95 -12.79
N ILE A 119 6.35 33.43 -13.76
CA ILE A 119 7.28 32.31 -13.58
C ILE A 119 8.31 32.62 -12.47
N SER A 120 8.74 33.88 -12.34
CA SER A 120 9.73 34.29 -11.34
C SER A 120 9.23 34.13 -9.89
N ILE A 121 7.93 34.34 -9.66
CA ILE A 121 7.30 34.16 -8.34
C ILE A 121 7.20 32.67 -7.99
N ILE A 122 6.87 31.82 -8.97
CA ILE A 122 6.81 30.37 -8.80
C ILE A 122 8.20 29.82 -8.45
N GLU A 123 9.23 30.24 -9.18
CA GLU A 123 10.62 29.85 -8.91
C GLU A 123 11.09 30.29 -7.52
N ASN A 124 10.78 31.53 -7.12
CA ASN A 124 11.11 32.03 -5.79
C ASN A 124 10.42 31.19 -4.68
N ARG A 125 9.13 30.82 -4.87
CA ARG A 125 8.42 29.96 -3.91
C ARG A 125 9.02 28.56 -3.79
N ILE A 126 9.45 27.96 -4.90
CA ILE A 126 10.12 26.65 -4.90
C ILE A 126 11.47 26.77 -4.18
N SER A 127 12.24 27.83 -4.44
CA SER A 127 13.50 28.10 -3.75
C SER A 127 13.33 28.24 -2.24
N VAL A 128 12.34 29.03 -1.80
CA VAL A 128 12.00 29.19 -0.37
C VAL A 128 11.58 27.85 0.26
N TYR A 129 10.75 27.06 -0.42
CA TYR A 129 10.38 25.73 0.04
C TYR A 129 11.60 24.83 0.26
N ASN A 130 12.51 24.78 -0.72
CA ASN A 130 13.70 23.94 -0.64
C ASN A 130 14.64 24.38 0.49
N LYS A 131 14.76 25.69 0.73
CA LYS A 131 15.64 26.24 1.76
C LYS A 131 15.07 26.09 3.17
N GLU A 132 13.78 26.33 3.35
CA GLU A 132 13.19 26.49 4.68
C GLU A 132 12.25 25.36 5.10
N THR A 133 11.44 24.82 4.16
CA THR A 133 10.41 23.81 4.44
C THR A 133 10.86 22.38 4.21
N ALA A 134 11.71 22.11 3.22
CA ALA A 134 12.25 20.78 2.99
C ALA A 134 12.99 20.19 4.22
N PRO A 135 13.74 20.97 5.02
CA PRO A 135 14.36 20.47 6.27
C PRO A 135 13.36 19.95 7.32
N VAL A 136 12.11 20.42 7.31
CA VAL A 136 11.06 19.96 8.23
C VAL A 136 10.74 18.48 8.03
N LYS A 137 10.90 17.96 6.80
CA LYS A 137 10.75 16.53 6.51
C LYS A 137 11.72 15.70 7.36
N ILE A 138 12.98 16.13 7.43
CA ILE A 138 14.03 15.46 8.19
C ILE A 138 13.71 15.47 9.69
N TYR A 139 13.14 16.57 10.20
CA TYR A 139 12.72 16.69 11.60
C TYR A 139 11.72 15.61 12.01
N TYR A 140 10.66 15.39 11.23
CA TYR A 140 9.66 14.35 11.53
C TYR A 140 10.10 12.94 11.10
N GLN A 141 10.99 12.83 10.12
CA GLN A 141 11.59 11.56 9.71
C GLN A 141 12.43 10.95 10.83
N ASN A 142 13.25 11.76 11.51
CA ASN A 142 14.05 11.30 12.65
C ASN A 142 13.21 10.83 13.85
N GLN A 143 11.92 11.17 13.88
CA GLN A 143 10.98 10.76 14.93
C GLN A 143 10.08 9.59 14.51
N ASN A 144 10.30 8.98 13.34
CA ASN A 144 9.42 7.97 12.74
C ASN A 144 7.97 8.45 12.53
N LYS A 145 7.77 9.76 12.31
CA LYS A 145 6.46 10.39 12.11
C LYS A 145 6.30 10.95 10.69
N PHE A 146 6.95 10.36 9.69
CA PHE A 146 6.99 10.89 8.33
C PHE A 146 6.56 9.83 7.31
N ILE A 147 5.73 10.23 6.35
CA ILE A 147 5.41 9.45 5.15
C ILE A 147 5.56 10.35 3.92
N SER A 148 6.29 9.86 2.92
CA SER A 148 6.35 10.48 1.60
C SER A 148 5.36 9.78 0.67
N ILE A 149 4.57 10.54 -0.07
CA ILE A 149 3.61 10.05 -1.05
C ILE A 149 3.88 10.76 -2.37
N ASN A 150 3.95 9.99 -3.45
CA ASN A 150 4.00 10.58 -4.79
C ASN A 150 2.71 11.36 -5.08
N GLY A 151 2.81 12.67 -5.30
CA GLY A 151 1.70 13.57 -5.60
C GLY A 151 1.40 13.73 -7.10
N LEU A 152 2.03 12.97 -7.99
CA LEU A 152 1.78 12.99 -9.44
C LEU A 152 0.47 12.26 -9.79
N GLY A 153 -0.20 12.65 -10.88
CA GLY A 153 -1.47 12.02 -11.29
C GLY A 153 -2.73 12.69 -10.74
N THR A 154 -3.86 12.00 -10.87
CA THR A 154 -5.19 12.46 -10.43
C THR A 154 -5.36 12.36 -8.91
N ILE A 155 -6.38 13.01 -8.35
CA ILE A 155 -6.67 12.95 -6.91
C ILE A 155 -6.95 11.51 -6.47
N ASP A 156 -7.66 10.74 -7.29
CA ASP A 156 -8.03 9.35 -6.98
C ASP A 156 -6.79 8.43 -7.02
N GLU A 157 -5.89 8.62 -7.98
CA GLU A 157 -4.61 7.90 -8.06
C GLU A 157 -3.75 8.18 -6.82
N ILE A 158 -3.56 9.46 -6.48
CA ILE A 158 -2.79 9.86 -5.30
C ILE A 158 -3.42 9.26 -4.04
N THR A 159 -4.75 9.24 -3.96
CA THR A 159 -5.50 8.66 -2.82
C THR A 159 -5.29 7.15 -2.70
N THR A 160 -5.11 6.43 -3.81
CA THR A 160 -4.89 4.98 -3.84
C THR A 160 -3.48 4.61 -3.36
N ARG A 161 -2.48 5.44 -3.68
CA ARG A 161 -1.09 5.26 -3.19
C ARG A 161 -0.93 5.40 -1.67
N PHE A 162 -1.95 5.88 -0.96
CA PHE A 162 -1.95 5.92 0.51
C PHE A 162 -2.22 4.55 1.16
N VAL A 163 -2.39 3.45 0.40
CA VAL A 163 -3.16 2.30 0.90
C VAL A 163 -2.58 0.92 0.62
N ASP A 164 -1.27 0.85 0.46
CA ASP A 164 -0.52 -0.43 0.43
C ASP A 164 -0.09 -0.89 1.83
N TYR A 165 -0.33 -0.04 2.83
CA TYR A 165 -0.02 -0.28 4.23
C TYR A 165 -1.24 0.02 5.09
N VAL A 166 -1.71 -0.98 5.85
CA VAL A 166 -2.83 -0.81 6.77
C VAL A 166 -2.51 -1.46 8.10
N LYS A 167 -2.71 -0.71 9.19
CA LYS A 167 -2.65 -1.21 10.56
C LYS A 167 -4.07 -1.45 11.06
N ILE A 168 -4.39 -2.71 11.38
CA ILE A 168 -5.68 -3.16 11.91
C ILE A 168 -5.53 -3.72 13.32
N HIS A 169 -6.56 -3.56 14.14
CA HIS A 169 -6.66 -4.17 15.46
C HIS A 169 -7.53 -5.42 15.37
N CYS A 170 -6.94 -6.57 15.66
CA CYS A 170 -7.58 -7.87 15.61
C CYS A 170 -7.85 -8.35 17.05
N ALA A 171 -9.10 -8.68 17.37
CA ALA A 171 -9.47 -9.31 18.63
C ALA A 171 -10.24 -10.62 18.36
N SER A 172 -9.65 -11.75 18.74
CA SER A 172 -10.29 -13.05 18.56
C SER A 172 -11.39 -13.30 19.58
N GLY A 173 -12.16 -14.37 19.38
CA GLY A 173 -13.18 -14.78 20.33
C GLY A 173 -12.57 -15.40 21.60
N LYS A 174 -13.13 -15.10 22.76
CA LYS A 174 -12.89 -15.86 24.00
C LYS A 174 -13.53 -17.25 23.90
N GLY A 175 -12.87 -18.26 24.45
CA GLY A 175 -13.44 -19.60 24.58
C GLY A 175 -14.55 -19.65 25.63
N GLY A 176 -15.60 -20.43 25.37
CA GLY A 176 -16.66 -20.68 26.33
C GLY A 176 -16.15 -21.49 27.53
N ALA A 177 -16.70 -21.25 28.71
CA ALA A 177 -16.40 -22.06 29.89
C ALA A 177 -17.12 -23.42 29.86
N GLY A 178 -16.48 -24.45 30.40
CA GLY A 178 -17.11 -25.75 30.63
C GLY A 178 -18.13 -25.71 31.77
N SER A 179 -19.09 -26.62 31.74
CA SER A 179 -20.17 -26.68 32.75
C SER A 179 -19.84 -27.61 33.91
N THR A 180 -20.32 -27.27 35.11
CA THR A 180 -20.24 -28.10 36.33
C THR A 180 -21.55 -28.83 36.65
N HIS A 181 -22.41 -29.01 35.64
CA HIS A 181 -23.74 -29.58 35.83
C HIS A 181 -23.70 -31.06 36.27
N PHE A 182 -24.75 -31.49 36.98
CA PHE A 182 -24.97 -32.88 37.37
C PHE A 182 -26.37 -33.32 36.97
N ARG A 183 -26.50 -34.58 36.53
CA ARG A 183 -27.80 -35.15 36.16
C ARG A 183 -28.73 -35.17 37.36
N ARG A 184 -29.96 -34.72 37.16
CA ARG A 184 -31.03 -34.74 38.17
C ARG A 184 -32.24 -35.47 37.62
N GLU A 185 -32.57 -36.61 38.21
CA GLU A 185 -33.72 -37.43 37.83
C GLU A 185 -34.49 -37.82 39.10
N LYS A 186 -35.82 -37.89 39.02
CA LYS A 186 -36.73 -38.03 40.18
C LYS A 186 -36.44 -39.25 41.06
N TYR A 187 -35.87 -40.31 40.50
CA TYR A 187 -35.58 -41.58 41.19
C TYR A 187 -34.08 -41.86 41.36
N ILE A 188 -33.20 -40.91 41.01
CA ILE A 188 -31.75 -41.07 41.12
C ILE A 188 -31.21 -40.01 42.11
N PRO A 189 -30.86 -40.40 43.36
CA PRO A 189 -30.44 -39.45 44.38
C PRO A 189 -29.14 -38.69 44.05
N LYS A 190 -28.23 -39.31 43.29
CA LYS A 190 -26.94 -38.74 42.88
C LYS A 190 -26.62 -39.13 41.43
N GLY A 191 -27.05 -38.30 40.49
CA GLY A 191 -26.66 -38.46 39.09
C GLY A 191 -25.17 -38.16 38.88
N GLY A 192 -24.59 -38.77 37.85
CA GLY A 192 -23.21 -38.48 37.45
C GLY A 192 -23.04 -37.06 36.89
N PRO A 193 -21.79 -36.60 36.72
CA PRO A 193 -21.50 -35.34 36.05
C PRO A 193 -22.03 -35.37 34.61
N ASP A 194 -22.64 -34.28 34.16
CA ASP A 194 -23.14 -34.09 32.79
C ASP A 194 -22.94 -32.67 32.28
N GLY A 195 -21.96 -31.96 32.80
CA GLY A 195 -21.55 -30.69 32.24
C GLY A 195 -20.85 -30.90 30.89
N GLY A 196 -21.36 -30.24 29.86
CA GLY A 196 -20.72 -30.16 28.54
C GLY A 196 -19.53 -29.19 28.51
N ASP A 197 -18.74 -29.29 27.44
CA ASP A 197 -17.57 -28.45 27.19
C ASP A 197 -17.99 -27.08 26.63
N GLY A 198 -17.14 -26.07 26.79
CA GLY A 198 -17.32 -24.78 26.14
C GLY A 198 -16.93 -24.80 24.67
N GLY A 199 -17.54 -23.93 23.87
CA GLY A 199 -17.18 -23.74 22.46
C GLY A 199 -15.88 -22.95 22.29
N ARG A 200 -15.17 -23.17 21.17
CA ARG A 200 -14.01 -22.34 20.78
C ARG A 200 -14.47 -20.92 20.44
N GLY A 201 -13.69 -19.91 20.77
CA GLY A 201 -13.87 -18.57 20.21
C GLY A 201 -13.59 -18.53 18.70
N GLY A 202 -14.17 -17.55 18.03
CA GLY A 202 -13.93 -17.32 16.60
C GLY A 202 -12.50 -16.85 16.32
N HIS A 203 -11.96 -17.29 15.19
CA HIS A 203 -10.69 -16.86 14.63
C HIS A 203 -10.84 -15.58 13.81
N ILE A 204 -9.74 -14.85 13.64
CA ILE A 204 -9.61 -13.88 12.56
C ILE A 204 -8.68 -14.48 11.52
N ILE A 205 -9.15 -14.50 10.27
CA ILE A 205 -8.54 -15.24 9.17
C ILE A 205 -8.31 -14.27 8.01
N LEU A 206 -7.09 -14.21 7.48
CA LEU A 206 -6.82 -13.57 6.19
C LEU A 206 -7.10 -14.58 5.08
N ARG A 207 -7.80 -14.13 4.02
CA ARG A 207 -8.09 -14.93 2.84
C ARG A 207 -7.59 -14.24 1.57
N GLY A 208 -6.82 -14.96 0.76
CA GLY A 208 -6.33 -14.47 -0.53
C GLY A 208 -7.46 -14.30 -1.54
N ASN A 209 -7.51 -13.13 -2.20
CA ASN A 209 -8.45 -12.83 -3.26
C ASN A 209 -7.75 -12.08 -4.42
N LYS A 210 -7.65 -12.72 -5.58
CA LYS A 210 -7.09 -12.24 -6.85
C LYS A 210 -7.82 -11.03 -7.42
N GLN A 211 -9.09 -10.85 -7.08
CA GLN A 211 -9.89 -9.70 -7.52
C GLN A 211 -9.59 -8.44 -6.72
N LEU A 212 -8.96 -8.58 -5.54
CA LEU A 212 -8.55 -7.44 -4.73
C LEU A 212 -7.12 -7.02 -5.08
N TRP A 213 -6.95 -5.73 -5.36
CA TRP A 213 -5.69 -5.15 -5.80
C TRP A 213 -5.04 -4.26 -4.74
N THR A 214 -5.80 -3.77 -3.76
CA THR A 214 -5.32 -2.85 -2.71
C THR A 214 -5.91 -3.21 -1.35
N LEU A 215 -5.33 -2.68 -0.27
CA LEU A 215 -5.84 -2.86 1.10
C LEU A 215 -6.84 -1.75 1.51
N LEU A 216 -7.37 -0.98 0.56
CA LEU A 216 -8.17 0.22 0.85
C LEU A 216 -9.44 -0.02 1.64
N HIS A 217 -10.15 -1.13 1.39
CA HIS A 217 -11.34 -1.50 2.15
C HIS A 217 -11.05 -1.71 3.65
N LEU A 218 -9.81 -2.08 4.00
CA LEU A 218 -9.40 -2.32 5.39
C LEU A 218 -9.04 -1.03 6.14
N LYS A 219 -8.68 0.05 5.44
CA LYS A 219 -8.39 1.36 6.04
C LYS A 219 -9.56 1.89 6.87
N PHE A 220 -10.79 1.61 6.43
CA PHE A 220 -12.01 2.05 7.10
C PHE A 220 -12.50 1.09 8.18
N LYS A 221 -11.97 -0.14 8.24
CA LYS A 221 -12.30 -1.17 9.24
C LYS A 221 -11.12 -1.42 10.17
N LYS A 222 -10.83 -0.44 11.05
CA LYS A 222 -9.69 -0.50 11.97
C LYS A 222 -9.81 -1.57 13.06
N HIS A 223 -11.02 -1.93 13.48
CA HIS A 223 -11.24 -2.92 14.54
C HIS A 223 -12.03 -4.10 13.98
N ILE A 224 -11.45 -5.28 14.11
CA ILE A 224 -12.02 -6.53 13.65
C ILE A 224 -12.11 -7.46 14.86
N LYS A 225 -13.34 -7.92 15.14
CA LYS A 225 -13.65 -8.71 16.33
C LYS A 225 -14.39 -9.98 15.93
N ALA A 226 -13.90 -11.13 16.38
CA ALA A 226 -14.57 -12.41 16.21
C ALA A 226 -15.50 -12.72 17.39
N GLU A 227 -16.47 -13.60 17.18
CA GLU A 227 -17.48 -13.93 18.19
C GLU A 227 -16.91 -14.85 19.27
N HIS A 228 -17.44 -14.76 20.50
CA HIS A 228 -17.05 -15.64 21.59
C HIS A 228 -17.69 -17.03 21.47
N GLY A 229 -17.02 -18.05 21.99
CA GLY A 229 -17.60 -19.39 22.12
C GLY A 229 -18.62 -19.43 23.24
N ALA A 230 -19.71 -20.20 23.04
CA ALA A 230 -20.75 -20.34 24.06
C ALA A 230 -20.31 -21.26 25.20
N HIS A 231 -20.88 -21.07 26.38
CA HIS A 231 -20.66 -21.95 27.52
C HIS A 231 -21.23 -23.34 27.30
N GLY A 232 -20.57 -24.35 27.88
CA GLY A 232 -21.17 -25.67 28.02
C GLY A 232 -22.39 -25.62 28.94
N ALA A 233 -23.31 -26.55 28.74
CA ALA A 233 -24.53 -26.67 29.53
C ALA A 233 -24.71 -28.09 30.08
N GLY A 234 -25.76 -28.30 30.87
CA GLY A 234 -26.13 -29.63 31.35
C GLY A 234 -26.53 -30.59 30.22
N ASN A 235 -26.71 -31.86 30.56
CA ASN A 235 -26.99 -32.94 29.61
C ASN A 235 -25.91 -33.11 28.54
N LEU A 236 -24.63 -32.91 28.90
CA LEU A 236 -23.47 -33.03 28.02
C LEU A 236 -23.53 -32.13 26.77
N LYS A 237 -24.26 -31.02 26.86
CA LYS A 237 -24.41 -30.08 25.75
C LYS A 237 -23.18 -29.19 25.65
N THR A 238 -22.37 -29.42 24.63
CA THR A 238 -21.22 -28.57 24.30
C THR A 238 -21.68 -27.22 23.74
N GLY A 239 -21.03 -26.14 24.14
CA GLY A 239 -21.30 -24.81 23.62
C GLY A 239 -20.95 -24.67 22.14
N SER A 240 -21.70 -23.85 21.41
CA SER A 240 -21.40 -23.51 20.01
C SER A 240 -20.07 -22.76 19.88
N GLN A 241 -19.37 -23.00 18.78
CA GLN A 241 -18.18 -22.23 18.43
C GLN A 241 -18.58 -20.81 18.04
N GLY A 242 -17.75 -19.82 18.36
CA GLY A 242 -17.91 -18.46 17.88
C GLY A 242 -17.64 -18.37 16.38
N SER A 243 -18.38 -17.52 15.69
CA SER A 243 -18.20 -17.27 14.25
C SER A 243 -16.82 -16.67 13.94
N ASP A 244 -16.13 -17.27 12.97
CA ASP A 244 -14.86 -16.79 12.44
C ASP A 244 -15.06 -15.55 11.55
N VAL A 245 -14.08 -14.66 11.50
CA VAL A 245 -14.10 -13.45 10.67
C VAL A 245 -13.04 -13.53 9.59
N TYR A 246 -13.50 -13.44 8.34
CA TYR A 246 -12.65 -13.45 7.15
C TYR A 246 -12.33 -12.03 6.70
N ILE A 247 -11.06 -11.80 6.42
CA ILE A 247 -10.53 -10.55 5.87
C ILE A 247 -9.94 -10.87 4.51
N ASP A 248 -10.65 -10.49 3.46
CA ASP A 248 -10.14 -10.65 2.10
C ASP A 248 -8.98 -9.67 1.84
N VAL A 249 -7.87 -10.19 1.34
CA VAL A 249 -6.66 -9.42 1.03
C VAL A 249 -6.14 -9.77 -0.38
N PRO A 250 -5.49 -8.82 -1.08
CA PRO A 250 -4.79 -9.10 -2.32
C PRO A 250 -3.72 -10.18 -2.15
N LEU A 251 -3.40 -10.89 -3.24
CA LEU A 251 -2.26 -11.78 -3.26
C LEU A 251 -0.95 -11.00 -3.06
N GLY A 252 0.00 -11.59 -2.34
CA GLY A 252 1.25 -10.95 -1.95
C GLY A 252 1.15 -10.03 -0.72
N THR A 253 0.02 -10.06 -0.02
CA THR A 253 -0.13 -9.38 1.27
C THR A 253 0.70 -10.09 2.34
N LEU A 254 1.60 -9.33 2.97
CA LEU A 254 2.33 -9.71 4.17
C LEU A 254 1.56 -9.32 5.42
N ALA A 255 1.44 -10.26 6.36
CA ALA A 255 0.96 -10.00 7.71
C ALA A 255 2.14 -9.92 8.68
N ARG A 256 2.19 -8.83 9.45
CA ARG A 256 3.21 -8.59 10.48
C ARG A 256 2.57 -8.26 11.81
N ASP A 257 3.25 -8.63 12.88
CA ASP A 257 2.91 -8.14 14.20
C ASP A 257 3.35 -6.67 14.33
N ALA A 258 2.47 -5.80 14.83
CA ALA A 258 2.76 -4.37 14.89
C ALA A 258 3.71 -3.95 16.02
N GLU A 259 3.92 -4.81 17.01
CA GLU A 259 4.82 -4.54 18.13
C GLU A 259 6.22 -5.07 17.85
N THR A 260 6.34 -6.31 17.33
CA THR A 260 7.63 -6.94 17.06
C THR A 260 8.16 -6.69 15.65
N ASN A 261 7.31 -6.25 14.72
CA ASN A 261 7.60 -6.13 13.28
C ASN A 261 7.99 -7.46 12.59
N GLU A 262 7.79 -8.59 13.28
CA GLU A 262 8.04 -9.93 12.74
C GLU A 262 7.00 -10.26 11.67
N ILE A 263 7.46 -10.90 10.59
CA ILE A 263 6.57 -11.39 9.52
C ILE A 263 6.00 -12.72 9.98
N GLU A 264 4.68 -12.78 10.18
CA GLU A 264 4.01 -14.01 10.58
C GLU A 264 3.84 -14.95 9.39
N PHE A 265 3.33 -14.41 8.27
CA PHE A 265 3.11 -15.15 7.04
C PHE A 265 2.82 -14.20 5.87
N GLU A 266 2.70 -14.80 4.70
CA GLU A 266 2.35 -14.15 3.45
C GLU A 266 1.22 -14.93 2.78
N ILE A 267 0.27 -14.21 2.19
CA ILE A 267 -0.79 -14.81 1.38
C ILE A 267 -0.33 -14.80 -0.07
N THR A 268 -0.28 -15.95 -0.71
CA THR A 268 0.30 -16.13 -2.04
C THR A 268 -0.67 -16.69 -3.06
N GLU A 269 -1.67 -17.45 -2.62
CA GLU A 269 -2.58 -18.17 -3.50
C GLU A 269 -4.04 -17.70 -3.34
N GLU A 270 -4.85 -17.91 -4.38
CA GLU A 270 -6.29 -17.62 -4.33
C GLU A 270 -6.99 -18.52 -3.32
N GLY A 271 -7.80 -17.94 -2.45
CA GLY A 271 -8.52 -18.69 -1.42
C GLY A 271 -7.62 -19.24 -0.31
N GLU A 272 -6.32 -18.91 -0.28
CA GLU A 272 -5.44 -19.30 0.83
C GLU A 272 -5.94 -18.64 2.12
N GLU A 273 -6.24 -19.45 3.14
CA GLU A 273 -6.73 -19.01 4.44
C GLU A 273 -5.66 -19.19 5.51
N ARG A 274 -5.27 -18.10 6.17
CA ARG A 274 -4.36 -18.15 7.32
C ARG A 274 -4.91 -17.40 8.52
N ILE A 275 -4.84 -18.04 9.67
CA ILE A 275 -5.28 -17.46 10.94
C ILE A 275 -4.26 -16.41 11.37
N ILE A 276 -4.67 -15.14 11.42
CA ILE A 276 -3.86 -14.04 11.94
C ILE A 276 -4.01 -13.88 13.46
N GLN A 277 -5.19 -14.22 13.99
CA GLN A 277 -5.46 -14.17 15.42
C GLN A 277 -6.31 -15.38 15.84
N PRO A 278 -5.75 -16.35 16.59
CA PRO A 278 -6.50 -17.52 17.00
C PRO A 278 -7.46 -17.20 18.16
N GLY A 279 -8.66 -17.76 18.09
CA GLY A 279 -9.66 -17.78 19.15
C GLY A 279 -9.24 -18.64 20.34
N GLY A 280 -9.69 -18.25 21.53
CA GLY A 280 -9.47 -18.99 22.76
C GLY A 280 -10.14 -20.37 22.71
N ARG A 281 -9.46 -21.37 23.25
CA ARG A 281 -10.00 -22.73 23.36
C ARG A 281 -11.15 -22.77 24.36
N GLY A 282 -12.15 -23.60 24.07
CA GLY A 282 -13.23 -23.87 25.00
C GLY A 282 -12.75 -24.67 26.21
N GLY A 283 -13.30 -24.40 27.38
CA GLY A 283 -12.97 -25.09 28.61
C GLY A 283 -13.69 -26.42 28.74
N TRP A 284 -13.03 -27.44 29.28
CA TRP A 284 -13.63 -28.74 29.57
C TRP A 284 -14.69 -28.68 30.67
N GLY A 285 -15.82 -29.33 30.45
CA GLY A 285 -16.85 -29.57 31.44
C GLY A 285 -16.42 -30.60 32.49
N ASN A 286 -17.16 -30.67 33.59
CA ASN A 286 -16.84 -31.59 34.69
C ASN A 286 -16.85 -33.07 34.26
N ASN A 287 -17.60 -33.43 33.22
CA ASN A 287 -17.66 -34.80 32.71
C ASN A 287 -16.31 -35.28 32.15
N GLN A 288 -15.49 -34.39 31.57
CA GLN A 288 -14.15 -34.76 31.06
C GLN A 288 -13.15 -35.10 32.16
N PHE A 289 -13.36 -34.61 33.39
CA PHE A 289 -12.49 -34.89 34.53
C PHE A 289 -12.89 -36.17 35.30
N LYS A 290 -13.91 -36.89 34.82
CA LYS A 290 -14.40 -38.11 35.44
C LYS A 290 -13.37 -39.23 35.28
N SER A 291 -12.96 -39.85 36.39
CA SER A 291 -12.06 -41.00 36.41
C SER A 291 -12.53 -42.06 37.40
N PRO A 292 -11.96 -43.28 37.40
CA PRO A 292 -12.29 -44.32 38.38
C PRO A 292 -12.22 -43.83 39.83
N THR A 293 -11.28 -42.93 40.13
CA THR A 293 -11.06 -42.33 41.45
C THR A 293 -11.79 -40.99 41.64
N ASN A 294 -12.11 -40.27 40.57
CA ASN A 294 -12.83 -38.98 40.60
C ASN A 294 -14.19 -39.10 39.90
N GLN A 295 -15.15 -39.78 40.54
CA GLN A 295 -16.44 -40.13 39.92
C GLN A 295 -17.41 -38.95 39.78
N ALA A 296 -17.25 -37.90 40.60
CA ALA A 296 -18.13 -36.72 40.63
C ALA A 296 -17.34 -35.40 40.73
N PRO A 297 -16.58 -35.04 39.68
CA PRO A 297 -15.82 -33.79 39.66
C PRO A 297 -16.75 -32.59 39.79
N ARG A 298 -16.44 -31.66 40.71
CA ARG A 298 -17.24 -30.44 40.98
C ARG A 298 -16.64 -29.18 40.35
N TYR A 299 -15.64 -29.34 39.51
CA TYR A 299 -14.96 -28.25 38.82
C TYR A 299 -15.03 -28.46 37.32
N ALA A 300 -14.95 -27.35 36.59
CA ALA A 300 -14.84 -27.30 35.14
C ALA A 300 -13.75 -26.29 34.79
N GLN A 301 -13.18 -26.41 33.59
CA GLN A 301 -12.17 -25.49 33.12
C GLN A 301 -12.85 -24.23 32.56
N PRO A 302 -12.36 -23.02 32.88
CA PRO A 302 -12.75 -21.83 32.14
C PRO A 302 -12.25 -21.95 30.69
N GLY A 303 -12.91 -21.25 29.76
CA GLY A 303 -12.36 -21.09 28.41
C GLY A 303 -11.16 -20.14 28.43
N GLU A 304 -10.26 -20.31 27.46
CA GLU A 304 -9.12 -19.41 27.29
C GLU A 304 -9.60 -18.02 26.86
N ASP A 305 -8.88 -17.00 27.33
CA ASP A 305 -9.19 -15.62 27.01
C ASP A 305 -8.99 -15.31 25.51
N ALA A 306 -9.69 -14.27 25.06
CA ALA A 306 -9.49 -13.70 23.74
C ALA A 306 -8.06 -13.18 23.60
N ARG A 307 -7.50 -13.30 22.39
CA ARG A 307 -6.22 -12.67 22.08
C ARG A 307 -6.47 -11.41 21.27
N GLU A 308 -5.84 -10.32 21.65
CA GLU A 308 -5.90 -9.05 20.92
C GLU A 308 -4.50 -8.57 20.54
N GLY A 309 -4.42 -7.86 19.43
CA GLY A 309 -3.17 -7.31 18.95
C GLY A 309 -3.35 -6.44 17.73
N TRP A 310 -2.41 -5.51 17.56
CA TRP A 310 -2.31 -4.74 16.33
C TRP A 310 -1.52 -5.54 15.29
N LYS A 311 -2.08 -5.64 14.08
CA LYS A 311 -1.46 -6.30 12.94
C LYS A 311 -1.25 -5.29 11.82
N ILE A 312 -0.12 -5.40 11.14
CA ILE A 312 0.22 -4.60 9.97
C ILE A 312 0.07 -5.49 8.75
N LEU A 313 -0.72 -5.03 7.79
CA LEU A 313 -0.84 -5.62 6.48
C LEU A 313 -0.11 -4.74 5.48
N GLU A 314 0.82 -5.33 4.76
CA GLU A 314 1.65 -4.66 3.76
C GLU A 314 1.56 -5.43 2.45
N LEU A 315 1.11 -4.77 1.39
CA LEU A 315 1.14 -5.37 0.07
C LEU A 315 2.57 -5.27 -0.49
N LYS A 316 3.22 -6.41 -0.75
CA LYS A 316 4.43 -6.39 -1.59
C LYS A 316 4.00 -6.01 -2.99
N ILE A 317 4.41 -4.84 -3.45
CA ILE A 317 4.14 -4.36 -4.81
C ILE A 317 4.59 -5.42 -5.82
N LEU A 318 3.64 -5.87 -6.64
CA LEU A 318 3.82 -6.82 -7.73
C LEU A 318 3.81 -6.05 -9.05
N ALA A 319 4.81 -6.29 -9.89
CA ALA A 319 4.63 -6.06 -11.32
C ALA A 319 4.25 -7.39 -11.95
N ASP A 320 3.19 -7.42 -12.75
CA ASP A 320 2.74 -8.65 -13.40
C ASP A 320 3.65 -8.99 -14.60
N VAL A 321 4.18 -7.96 -15.26
CA VAL A 321 5.07 -8.10 -16.43
C VAL A 321 6.38 -7.33 -16.22
N GLY A 322 7.51 -8.00 -16.45
CA GLY A 322 8.82 -7.35 -16.49
C GLY A 322 9.31 -7.10 -17.92
N LEU A 323 9.66 -5.85 -18.25
CA LEU A 323 10.30 -5.50 -19.51
C LEU A 323 11.80 -5.76 -19.45
N VAL A 324 12.31 -6.54 -20.40
CA VAL A 324 13.73 -6.87 -20.53
C VAL A 324 14.20 -6.47 -21.92
N GLY A 325 15.30 -5.74 -22.04
CA GLY A 325 15.83 -5.31 -23.33
C GLY A 325 16.87 -4.22 -23.20
N PHE A 326 17.58 -3.98 -24.30
CA PHE A 326 18.59 -2.92 -24.42
C PHE A 326 18.01 -1.52 -24.14
N PRO A 327 18.83 -0.51 -23.75
CA PRO A 327 18.32 0.83 -23.46
C PRO A 327 17.58 1.42 -24.67
N ASN A 328 18.02 1.06 -25.88
CA ASN A 328 17.45 1.50 -27.15
C ASN A 328 16.30 0.61 -27.67
N ALA A 329 15.85 -0.38 -26.90
CA ALA A 329 14.78 -1.29 -27.32
C ALA A 329 13.38 -0.66 -27.28
N GLY A 330 13.26 0.55 -26.72
CA GLY A 330 11.98 1.28 -26.65
C GLY A 330 11.10 0.90 -25.45
N LYS A 331 11.69 0.41 -24.35
CA LYS A 331 10.98 -0.01 -23.12
C LYS A 331 10.13 1.11 -22.50
N SER A 332 10.74 2.26 -22.23
CA SER A 332 10.04 3.43 -21.69
C SER A 332 8.98 3.96 -22.66
N THR A 333 9.27 3.90 -23.97
CA THR A 333 8.32 4.31 -25.03
C THR A 333 7.12 3.38 -25.11
N LEU A 334 7.31 2.07 -24.90
CA LEU A 334 6.20 1.14 -24.82
C LEU A 334 5.35 1.42 -23.58
N LEU A 335 5.96 1.51 -22.39
CA LEU A 335 5.24 1.81 -21.14
C LEU A 335 4.41 3.09 -21.24
N SER A 336 4.95 4.15 -21.84
CA SER A 336 4.22 5.42 -21.97
C SER A 336 3.00 5.35 -22.89
N VAL A 337 3.04 4.47 -23.90
CA VAL A 337 1.94 4.31 -24.87
C VAL A 337 0.84 3.39 -24.35
N ILE A 338 1.19 2.33 -23.62
CA ILE A 338 0.23 1.31 -23.19
C ILE A 338 -0.41 1.58 -21.84
N SER A 339 0.27 2.36 -20.99
CA SER A 339 -0.19 2.71 -19.66
C SER A 339 -1.35 3.72 -19.75
N ALA A 340 -2.43 3.46 -19.03
CA ALA A 340 -3.60 4.36 -18.99
C ALA A 340 -3.30 5.66 -18.23
N ALA A 341 -2.26 5.64 -17.39
CA ALA A 341 -1.65 6.80 -16.73
C ALA A 341 -0.20 6.98 -17.23
N LYS A 342 0.41 8.16 -17.05
CA LYS A 342 1.85 8.31 -17.32
C LYS A 342 2.64 7.28 -16.48
N PRO A 343 3.68 6.62 -17.03
CA PRO A 343 4.49 5.68 -16.27
C PRO A 343 4.98 6.33 -14.97
N GLU A 344 4.65 5.72 -13.84
CA GLU A 344 5.01 6.21 -12.52
C GLU A 344 6.46 5.80 -12.23
N ILE A 345 7.33 6.80 -12.02
CA ILE A 345 8.69 6.59 -11.54
C ILE A 345 8.61 6.40 -10.02
N GLY A 346 8.52 5.15 -9.56
CA GLY A 346 8.33 4.83 -8.15
C GLY A 346 9.63 4.91 -7.36
N ALA A 347 9.69 5.75 -6.33
CA ALA A 347 10.77 5.74 -5.33
C ALA A 347 10.38 4.82 -4.17
N TYR A 348 10.58 3.52 -4.34
CA TYR A 348 10.24 2.57 -3.29
C TYR A 348 11.32 2.54 -2.20
N PRO A 349 10.95 2.37 -0.92
CA PRO A 349 11.92 2.39 0.20
C PRO A 349 13.07 1.37 0.08
N PHE A 350 12.92 0.41 -0.82
CA PHE A 350 13.84 -0.71 -1.07
C PHE A 350 14.53 -0.66 -2.44
N THR A 351 14.30 0.38 -3.25
CA THR A 351 14.94 0.56 -4.57
C THR A 351 16.06 1.58 -4.51
N THR A 352 17.26 1.20 -4.95
CA THR A 352 18.39 2.13 -5.16
C THR A 352 18.31 2.85 -6.50
N ILE A 353 17.54 2.33 -7.46
CA ILE A 353 17.22 2.93 -8.76
C ILE A 353 15.70 2.83 -8.95
N ARG A 354 15.04 3.94 -9.27
CA ARG A 354 13.58 4.02 -9.41
C ARG A 354 13.12 3.26 -10.67
N PRO A 355 12.35 2.17 -10.56
CA PRO A 355 11.79 1.50 -11.74
C PRO A 355 10.65 2.33 -12.35
N ASN A 356 10.48 2.23 -13.67
CA ASN A 356 9.33 2.79 -14.37
C ASN A 356 8.19 1.77 -14.34
N LEU A 357 7.07 2.11 -13.73
CA LEU A 357 5.88 1.28 -13.67
C LEU A 357 4.76 1.86 -14.53
N GLY A 358 4.02 1.01 -15.23
CA GLY A 358 2.84 1.40 -16.01
C GLY A 358 1.66 0.52 -15.67
N ILE A 359 0.51 1.12 -15.39
CA ILE A 359 -0.75 0.40 -15.21
C ILE A 359 -1.41 0.29 -16.57
N VAL A 360 -1.53 -0.95 -17.07
CA VAL A 360 -2.11 -1.22 -18.38
C VAL A 360 -3.55 -1.64 -18.21
N SER A 361 -4.48 -0.79 -18.68
CA SER A 361 -5.89 -1.14 -18.74
C SER A 361 -6.14 -2.19 -19.83
N TYR A 362 -6.94 -3.18 -19.46
CA TYR A 362 -7.50 -4.24 -20.28
C TYR A 362 -9.05 -4.15 -20.25
N ARG A 363 -9.75 -4.95 -21.06
CA ARG A 363 -11.21 -4.90 -21.21
C ARG A 363 -11.92 -5.14 -19.86
N ASP A 364 -13.15 -4.65 -19.74
CA ASP A 364 -14.05 -4.89 -18.58
C ASP A 364 -13.47 -4.47 -17.22
N HIS A 365 -12.85 -3.29 -17.14
CA HIS A 365 -12.21 -2.74 -15.92
C HIS A 365 -11.07 -3.59 -15.36
N ARG A 366 -10.49 -4.49 -16.17
CA ARG A 366 -9.32 -5.28 -15.79
C ARG A 366 -8.05 -4.46 -16.06
N SER A 367 -7.01 -4.68 -15.27
CA SER A 367 -5.71 -4.03 -15.47
C SER A 367 -4.59 -4.93 -14.97
N PHE A 368 -3.39 -4.73 -15.51
CA PHE A 368 -2.17 -5.38 -15.03
C PHE A 368 -1.04 -4.35 -14.95
N VAL A 369 -0.07 -4.61 -14.09
CA VAL A 369 1.08 -3.74 -13.84
C VAL A 369 2.28 -4.20 -14.64
N MET A 370 2.89 -3.31 -15.41
CA MET A 370 4.15 -3.55 -16.11
C MET A 370 5.27 -2.75 -15.47
N ALA A 371 6.43 -3.38 -15.28
CA ALA A 371 7.63 -2.72 -14.79
C ALA A 371 8.76 -2.79 -15.81
N ASP A 372 9.46 -1.68 -16.01
CA ASP A 372 10.80 -1.71 -16.60
C ASP A 372 11.79 -2.25 -15.56
N ILE A 373 12.55 -3.28 -15.92
CA ILE A 373 13.61 -3.83 -15.08
C ILE A 373 14.90 -3.06 -15.40
N PRO A 374 15.36 -2.15 -14.52
CA PRO A 374 16.58 -1.41 -14.74
C PRO A 374 17.81 -2.32 -14.55
N GLY A 375 18.84 -2.16 -15.39
CA GLY A 375 20.18 -2.65 -15.07
C GLY A 375 20.47 -4.13 -15.32
N ILE A 376 19.95 -4.74 -16.40
CA ILE A 376 20.46 -6.05 -16.85
C ILE A 376 21.74 -5.90 -17.72
N ILE A 377 22.09 -4.67 -18.10
CA ILE A 377 23.06 -4.40 -19.17
C ILE A 377 24.01 -3.28 -18.80
N GLU A 378 25.29 -3.57 -19.06
CA GLU A 378 26.52 -2.87 -18.67
C GLU A 378 26.77 -2.76 -17.15
N GLY A 379 27.57 -3.70 -16.62
CA GLY A 379 28.26 -3.52 -15.33
C GLY A 379 27.47 -3.84 -14.05
N ALA A 380 26.26 -4.41 -14.14
CA ALA A 380 25.47 -4.79 -12.96
C ALA A 380 26.11 -5.89 -12.09
N HIS A 381 26.99 -6.71 -12.66
CA HIS A 381 27.71 -7.79 -11.97
C HIS A 381 28.92 -7.29 -11.14
N THR A 382 29.42 -6.07 -11.35
CA THR A 382 30.63 -5.53 -10.67
C THR A 382 30.36 -4.62 -9.47
N GLY A 383 29.19 -4.71 -8.84
CA GLY A 383 29.06 -4.36 -7.42
C GLY A 383 28.88 -2.87 -7.09
N LYS A 384 27.85 -2.22 -7.63
CA LYS A 384 27.27 -1.01 -7.02
C LYS A 384 25.76 -1.11 -6.90
N GLY A 385 25.30 -1.62 -5.76
CA GLY A 385 24.03 -1.22 -5.16
C GLY A 385 22.73 -1.69 -5.81
N LEU A 386 22.71 -2.57 -6.81
CA LEU A 386 21.47 -3.25 -7.22
C LEU A 386 21.09 -4.23 -6.10
N GLY A 387 20.17 -3.81 -5.23
CA GLY A 387 19.85 -4.54 -4.03
C GLY A 387 19.28 -5.92 -4.35
N LEU A 388 19.85 -6.95 -3.73
CA LEU A 388 19.28 -8.30 -3.60
C LEU A 388 17.78 -8.27 -3.20
N ARG A 389 17.35 -7.16 -2.56
CA ARG A 389 15.96 -6.85 -2.20
C ARG A 389 15.07 -6.49 -3.39
N PHE A 390 15.54 -5.72 -4.39
CA PHE A 390 14.74 -5.40 -5.60
C PHE A 390 14.42 -6.67 -6.40
N LEU A 391 15.35 -7.61 -6.42
CA LEU A 391 15.22 -8.88 -7.12
C LEU A 391 14.15 -9.79 -6.55
N ARG A 392 13.99 -9.80 -5.22
CA ARG A 392 12.88 -10.49 -4.54
C ARG A 392 11.49 -9.99 -4.92
N HIS A 393 11.39 -8.81 -5.54
CA HIS A 393 10.11 -8.25 -6.01
C HIS A 393 9.83 -8.62 -7.49
N ILE A 394 10.88 -8.77 -8.32
CA ILE A 394 10.77 -9.31 -9.70
C ILE A 394 10.58 -10.84 -9.69
N GLU A 395 10.96 -11.51 -8.61
CA GLU A 395 10.72 -12.95 -8.36
C GLU A 395 9.25 -13.35 -8.52
N ARG A 396 8.30 -12.40 -8.49
CA ARG A 396 6.87 -12.66 -8.75
C ARG A 396 6.27 -12.14 -10.05
N ASN A 397 7.04 -11.49 -10.93
CA ASN A 397 6.51 -11.19 -12.27
C ASN A 397 6.12 -12.50 -12.96
N SER A 398 4.87 -12.64 -13.37
CA SER A 398 4.38 -13.88 -13.97
C SER A 398 4.91 -14.04 -15.40
N LEU A 399 5.22 -12.92 -16.08
CA LEU A 399 5.67 -12.89 -17.48
C LEU A 399 6.86 -11.95 -17.70
N LEU A 400 7.84 -12.38 -18.49
CA LEU A 400 8.94 -11.52 -18.97
C LEU A 400 8.73 -11.17 -20.45
N LEU A 401 8.65 -9.87 -20.75
CA LEU A 401 8.57 -9.36 -22.12
C LEU A 401 9.95 -8.91 -22.58
N PHE A 402 10.57 -9.71 -23.45
CA PHE A 402 11.81 -9.36 -24.13
C PHE A 402 11.51 -8.37 -25.25
N MET A 403 12.21 -7.24 -25.27
CA MET A 403 12.07 -6.20 -26.28
C MET A 403 13.37 -6.12 -27.05
N ILE A 404 13.31 -6.42 -28.35
CA ILE A 404 14.43 -6.34 -29.28
C ILE A 404 13.97 -5.51 -30.48
N PRO A 405 14.71 -4.46 -30.87
CA PRO A 405 14.26 -3.62 -31.96
C PRO A 405 14.55 -4.28 -33.32
N ALA A 406 13.69 -4.00 -34.30
CA ALA A 406 13.77 -4.57 -35.65
C ALA A 406 15.02 -4.15 -36.44
N ASP A 407 15.68 -3.06 -36.02
CA ASP A 407 16.94 -2.56 -36.59
C ASP A 407 18.18 -3.25 -36.01
N SER A 408 18.02 -4.30 -35.19
CA SER A 408 19.11 -5.13 -34.69
C SER A 408 19.70 -6.01 -35.80
N ASP A 409 21.03 -6.11 -35.84
CA ASP A 409 21.77 -6.95 -36.78
C ASP A 409 21.44 -8.46 -36.63
N ASP A 410 21.19 -8.93 -35.40
CA ASP A 410 20.87 -10.33 -35.10
C ASP A 410 20.02 -10.45 -33.84
N ILE A 411 18.70 -10.55 -34.05
CA ILE A 411 17.68 -10.68 -32.99
C ILE A 411 17.94 -11.92 -32.13
N LYS A 412 18.40 -13.02 -32.72
CA LYS A 412 18.61 -14.28 -32.00
C LYS A 412 19.82 -14.21 -31.10
N LYS A 413 20.89 -13.56 -31.56
CA LYS A 413 22.09 -13.30 -30.77
C LYS A 413 21.80 -12.35 -29.61
N GLU A 414 21.09 -11.25 -29.86
CA GLU A 414 20.68 -10.33 -28.80
C GLU A 414 19.79 -10.99 -27.74
N PHE A 415 18.82 -11.79 -28.18
CA PHE A 415 17.97 -12.56 -27.27
C PHE A 415 18.81 -13.49 -26.38
N ASN A 416 19.79 -14.19 -26.95
CA ASN A 416 20.67 -15.08 -26.19
C ASN A 416 21.58 -14.32 -25.21
N ILE A 417 22.02 -13.11 -25.54
CA ILE A 417 22.80 -12.25 -24.64
C ILE A 417 21.94 -11.88 -23.42
N LEU A 418 20.74 -11.33 -23.65
CA LEU A 418 19.80 -10.96 -22.58
C LEU A 418 19.42 -12.17 -21.71
N LEU A 419 19.25 -13.34 -22.32
CA LEU A 419 18.96 -14.59 -21.62
C LEU A 419 20.12 -15.07 -20.75
N ASN A 420 21.36 -14.97 -21.25
CA ASN A 420 22.55 -15.32 -20.49
C ASN A 420 22.79 -14.36 -19.32
N GLU A 421 22.55 -13.06 -19.53
CA GLU A 421 22.62 -12.06 -18.45
C GLU A 421 21.57 -12.32 -17.37
N LEU A 422 20.31 -12.58 -17.76
CA LEU A 422 19.26 -13.00 -16.83
C LEU A 422 19.67 -14.25 -16.04
N LYS A 423 20.26 -15.25 -16.71
CA LYS A 423 20.74 -16.49 -16.08
C LYS A 423 21.88 -16.25 -15.09
N GLN A 424 22.82 -15.35 -15.43
CA GLN A 424 23.92 -14.96 -14.54
C GLN A 424 23.43 -14.13 -13.35
N PHE A 425 22.34 -13.39 -13.52
CA PHE A 425 21.78 -12.50 -12.51
C PHE A 425 20.86 -13.24 -11.52
N ASN A 426 19.96 -14.09 -12.01
CA ASN A 426 19.15 -15.00 -11.18
C ASN A 426 18.70 -16.25 -11.99
N PRO A 427 19.18 -17.46 -11.63
CA PRO A 427 18.80 -18.71 -12.28
C PRO A 427 17.30 -19.01 -12.29
N GLU A 428 16.53 -18.56 -11.27
CA GLU A 428 15.10 -18.84 -11.19
C GLU A 428 14.26 -18.09 -12.23
N LEU A 429 14.72 -16.92 -12.70
CA LEU A 429 14.05 -16.16 -13.77
C LEU A 429 14.08 -16.88 -15.12
N VAL A 430 14.96 -17.86 -15.27
CA VAL A 430 15.03 -18.70 -16.47
C VAL A 430 13.80 -19.61 -16.58
N HIS A 431 13.13 -19.97 -15.49
CA HIS A 431 11.99 -20.89 -15.56
C HIS A 431 10.65 -20.22 -15.89
N LYS A 432 10.62 -18.87 -15.95
CA LYS A 432 9.39 -18.10 -16.18
C LYS A 432 8.93 -18.11 -17.63
N GLU A 433 7.64 -17.85 -17.84
CA GLU A 433 7.08 -17.61 -19.16
C GLU A 433 7.70 -16.37 -19.83
N ARG A 434 7.92 -16.45 -21.13
CA ARG A 434 8.63 -15.43 -21.90
C ARG A 434 7.87 -15.09 -23.18
N LEU A 435 7.77 -13.80 -23.44
CA LEU A 435 7.24 -13.26 -24.67
C LEU A 435 8.32 -12.43 -25.37
N LEU A 436 8.36 -12.44 -26.70
CA LEU A 436 9.26 -11.60 -27.49
C LEU A 436 8.48 -10.53 -28.26
N ALA A 437 8.71 -9.26 -27.93
CA ALA A 437 8.26 -8.12 -28.70
C ALA A 437 9.40 -7.60 -29.59
N ILE A 438 9.16 -7.63 -30.90
CA ILE A 438 10.04 -7.01 -31.89
C ILE A 438 9.56 -5.57 -32.09
N THR A 439 10.33 -4.62 -31.58
CA THR A 439 9.95 -3.20 -31.54
C THR A 439 10.40 -2.45 -32.80
N LYS A 440 9.95 -1.21 -33.02
CA LYS A 440 10.24 -0.42 -34.23
C LYS A 440 9.83 -1.11 -35.55
N SER A 441 8.78 -1.94 -35.52
CA SER A 441 8.31 -2.68 -36.70
C SER A 441 7.65 -1.80 -37.78
N ASP A 442 7.56 -0.49 -37.57
CA ASP A 442 7.18 0.50 -38.57
C ASP A 442 8.20 0.65 -39.71
N MET A 443 9.44 0.22 -39.48
CA MET A 443 10.52 0.25 -40.48
C MET A 443 10.59 -1.03 -41.33
N LEU A 444 9.69 -2.01 -41.13
CA LEU A 444 9.73 -3.31 -41.79
C LEU A 444 8.64 -3.47 -42.86
N ASP A 445 9.08 -3.88 -44.04
CA ASP A 445 8.25 -4.28 -45.17
C ASP A 445 7.79 -5.74 -45.01
N GLU A 446 6.83 -6.19 -45.82
CA GLU A 446 6.33 -7.58 -45.77
C GLU A 446 7.42 -8.62 -46.07
N GLU A 447 8.32 -8.33 -47.00
CA GLU A 447 9.45 -9.21 -47.36
C GLU A 447 10.49 -9.31 -46.22
N LEU A 448 10.85 -8.16 -45.62
CA LEU A 448 11.76 -8.08 -44.47
C LEU A 448 11.17 -8.77 -43.24
N THR A 449 9.87 -8.61 -43.00
CA THR A 449 9.16 -9.31 -41.92
C THR A 449 9.18 -10.82 -42.12
N ALA A 450 9.01 -11.30 -43.36
CA ALA A 450 9.05 -12.73 -43.69
C ALA A 450 10.46 -13.32 -43.57
N ALA A 451 11.50 -12.55 -43.88
CA ALA A 451 12.90 -12.94 -43.68
C ALA A 451 13.21 -13.06 -42.18
N LEU A 452 12.89 -12.05 -41.38
CA LEU A 452 13.14 -12.05 -39.94
C LEU A 452 12.42 -13.20 -39.22
N LYS A 453 11.18 -13.53 -39.61
CA LYS A 453 10.43 -14.66 -39.04
C LYS A 453 11.17 -16.00 -39.10
N LYS A 454 12.08 -16.20 -40.05
CA LYS A 454 12.85 -17.45 -40.18
C LYS A 454 13.95 -17.58 -39.13
N ASP A 455 14.48 -16.45 -38.65
CA ASP A 455 15.61 -16.40 -37.73
C ASP A 455 15.20 -16.20 -36.26
N LEU A 456 13.90 -16.03 -35.99
CA LEU A 456 13.39 -15.83 -34.64
C LEU A 456 13.52 -17.08 -33.75
N PRO A 457 13.73 -16.88 -32.43
CA PRO A 457 13.69 -17.98 -31.46
C PRO A 457 12.29 -18.61 -31.39
N LYS A 458 12.22 -19.91 -31.06
CA LYS A 458 10.98 -20.68 -30.92
C LYS A 458 10.23 -20.35 -29.61
N ILE A 459 9.88 -19.08 -29.42
CA ILE A 459 9.05 -18.57 -28.32
C ILE A 459 7.92 -17.72 -28.89
N PRO A 460 6.81 -17.51 -28.16
CA PRO A 460 5.75 -16.61 -28.61
C PRO A 460 6.30 -15.22 -28.88
N TYR A 461 6.08 -14.71 -30.09
CA TYR A 461 6.59 -13.41 -30.52
C TYR A 461 5.50 -12.55 -31.17
N ILE A 462 5.72 -11.23 -31.12
CA ILE A 462 4.85 -10.24 -31.74
C ILE A 462 5.66 -9.06 -32.27
N PHE A 463 5.26 -8.55 -33.43
CA PHE A 463 5.82 -7.33 -34.01
C PHE A 463 5.01 -6.13 -33.55
N ILE A 464 5.67 -5.15 -32.92
CA ILE A 464 5.02 -3.95 -32.39
C ILE A 464 5.74 -2.68 -32.85
N SER A 465 4.98 -1.59 -32.91
CA SER A 465 5.53 -0.24 -32.94
C SER A 465 4.73 0.64 -31.99
N SER A 466 5.38 1.06 -30.90
CA SER A 466 4.76 1.96 -29.91
C SER A 466 4.44 3.32 -30.52
N VAL A 467 5.28 3.81 -31.45
CA VAL A 467 5.09 5.11 -32.12
C VAL A 467 3.94 5.05 -33.12
N ALA A 468 3.88 4.00 -33.94
CA ALA A 468 2.80 3.82 -34.91
C ALA A 468 1.53 3.17 -34.31
N GLN A 469 1.53 2.86 -33.00
CA GLN A 469 0.48 2.10 -32.29
C GLN A 469 0.09 0.78 -32.97
N LYS A 470 1.02 0.16 -33.69
CA LYS A 470 0.81 -1.10 -34.42
C LYS A 470 1.10 -2.29 -33.51
N GLY A 471 0.20 -3.28 -33.47
CA GLY A 471 0.38 -4.52 -32.70
C GLY A 471 0.20 -4.39 -31.18
N ILE A 472 -0.20 -3.22 -30.68
CA ILE A 472 -0.31 -2.94 -29.24
C ILE A 472 -1.52 -3.65 -28.61
N THR A 473 -2.65 -3.69 -29.31
CA THR A 473 -3.86 -4.37 -28.81
C THR A 473 -3.62 -5.87 -28.73
N GLU A 474 -3.01 -6.44 -29.77
CA GLU A 474 -2.65 -7.84 -29.86
C GLU A 474 -1.59 -8.20 -28.80
N LEU A 475 -0.65 -7.29 -28.50
CA LEU A 475 0.29 -7.45 -27.40
C LEU A 475 -0.44 -7.51 -26.05
N LYS A 476 -1.40 -6.61 -25.79
CA LYS A 476 -2.20 -6.63 -24.56
C LYS A 476 -3.00 -7.93 -24.41
N ASP A 477 -3.64 -8.38 -25.48
CA ASP A 477 -4.39 -9.65 -25.49
C ASP A 477 -3.45 -10.85 -25.26
N MET A 478 -2.27 -10.85 -25.88
CA MET A 478 -1.28 -11.92 -25.73
C MET A 478 -0.69 -11.97 -24.31
N ILE A 479 -0.35 -10.82 -23.72
CA ILE A 479 0.09 -10.72 -22.33
C ILE A 479 -1.01 -11.20 -21.39
N TRP A 480 -2.23 -10.69 -21.55
CA TRP A 480 -3.36 -11.03 -20.69
C TRP A 480 -3.66 -12.53 -20.69
N LYS A 481 -3.57 -13.18 -21.85
CA LYS A 481 -3.73 -14.62 -21.99
C LYS A 481 -2.69 -15.38 -21.18
N HIS A 482 -1.41 -15.02 -21.30
CA HIS A 482 -0.32 -15.69 -20.58
C HIS A 482 -0.38 -15.43 -19.07
N LEU A 483 -0.82 -14.24 -18.64
CA LEU A 483 -1.03 -13.94 -17.21
C LEU A 483 -2.15 -14.77 -16.55
N ASN A 484 -3.15 -15.23 -17.32
CA ASN A 484 -4.35 -15.92 -16.80
C ASN A 484 -4.54 -17.36 -17.33
N ASN A 485 -3.50 -17.97 -17.90
CA ASN A 485 -3.59 -19.29 -18.55
C ASN A 485 -3.86 -20.47 -17.59
N ASP A 486 -4.01 -20.25 -16.28
CA ASP A 486 -4.45 -21.29 -15.33
C ASP A 486 -5.95 -21.68 -15.50
N GLU A 487 -6.74 -20.97 -16.31
CA GLU A 487 -8.15 -21.31 -16.56
C GLU A 487 -8.41 -22.29 -17.72
N LEU A 488 -7.37 -22.83 -18.38
CA LEU A 488 -7.53 -23.70 -19.56
C LEU A 488 -6.73 -25.02 -19.53
N ALA A 489 -6.31 -25.49 -18.36
CA ALA A 489 -5.73 -26.83 -18.17
C ALA A 489 -6.64 -27.76 -17.36
#